data_AF-S4RIM3-F1
#
_entry.id   AF-S4RIM3-F1
#
_cell.length_a   1.000
_cell.length_b   1.000
_cell.length_c   1.000
_cell.angle_alpha   90.00
_cell.angle_beta   90.00
_cell.angle_gamma   90.00
#
_symmetry.space_group_name_H-M   'P 1'
#
loop_
_entity.id
_entity.type
_entity.pdbx_description
1 polymer ?
#
loop_
_entity_poly.entity_id
_entity_poly.type
_entity_poly.pdbx_seq_one_letter_code
_entity_poly.pdbx_strand_id
1 'polypeptide(L)'
;MGPRFGSAWPTACLALVLALALPAAGSTDQRSPVPRLKLSYRELVATNSTVTLSVPADVWDFRTLLLDEDRGRLLVGTRNYLLLLQLDNINRQPRKIYWPPSKERVEICKLTGKDPQPKCVRWKFIRVRRTHARVCAFTCITAGFHILTGCCSVAIIKQEPVFSLDAQHMESGRGRCPYDPQQHTVSLITDGQLFAGLNVDFMGKEPTFGRSLGPGNSIRTEQHEASWLNDPKFVAVFAFPDTSSREDDKVYVFFRETALEASGAKAIYSRVARVCKNDMGGQRSLINKWTTFLKARLVCSVPGPNGIDTHFDEIQDVFLQPTKDDRNPLLYAVFSTSSAVFQGSAVCVYHAADVRAVFNGPFAHKEGQEFGWTEYKGKVPYPRPGTCPSRTYDPSFRSTRELPDEVVHFARSHTLMARAVAPALGRPVFTLTSAEYALTRIVAHHVQAEDGPYDVLFLGTSVGSVLKVITIPTKNLAMEDVILEELSLAKEPSPVLSMVISPKRQQLLVGLQEGLVQLSFQRCHVYGKACAECCLSRDPYCAWDGTACSRYFPSNKSLRRARRQDVRHGDPTTHCWDTHAGGEFEESEEKVLFGVEGNATFLECVPPSRLAALSWYVQHSKKDPPQEV
;
A
#
# COMPACT_ATOMS: atom_id res chain seq x y z
N MET A 1 -60.16 45.64 -18.69
CA MET A 1 -61.05 46.73 -18.21
C MET A 1 -60.84 46.88 -16.71
N GLY A 2 -60.67 48.10 -16.19
CA GLY A 2 -60.72 48.38 -14.75
C GLY A 2 -62.18 48.48 -14.24
N PRO A 3 -62.47 49.02 -13.03
CA PRO A 3 -61.71 50.03 -12.29
C PRO A 3 -61.44 49.68 -10.78
N ARG A 4 -60.43 50.29 -10.10
CA ARG A 4 -60.48 51.41 -9.10
C ARG A 4 -61.44 51.19 -7.90
N PHE A 5 -61.23 51.60 -6.65
CA PHE A 5 -60.19 52.34 -5.87
C PHE A 5 -60.43 52.00 -4.37
N GLY A 6 -59.60 52.36 -3.37
CA GLY A 6 -58.28 53.00 -3.38
C GLY A 6 -57.91 53.68 -2.04
N SER A 7 -56.66 53.48 -1.59
CA SER A 7 -55.84 54.39 -0.75
C SER A 7 -56.39 55.02 0.54
N ALA A 8 -55.84 54.57 1.70
CA ALA A 8 -55.55 55.43 2.85
C ALA A 8 -54.41 54.84 3.70
N TRP A 9 -53.27 55.53 3.78
CA TRP A 9 -52.25 55.38 4.82
C TRP A 9 -52.47 56.52 5.84
N PRO A 10 -52.16 56.34 7.15
CA PRO A 10 -50.84 56.81 7.57
C PRO A 10 -50.15 56.02 8.72
N THR A 11 -48.82 55.96 8.61
CA THR A 11 -47.80 56.09 9.67
C THR A 11 -47.68 55.11 10.85
N ALA A 12 -46.41 54.73 11.06
CA ALA A 12 -45.73 54.47 12.34
C ALA A 12 -45.97 53.13 13.06
N CYS A 13 -45.05 52.19 12.82
CA CYS A 13 -44.22 51.62 13.89
C CYS A 13 -42.92 51.04 13.31
N LEU A 14 -41.76 51.48 13.82
CA LEU A 14 -40.47 50.84 13.50
C LEU A 14 -40.44 49.45 14.13
N ALA A 15 -40.26 48.40 13.32
CA ALA A 15 -39.88 47.08 13.79
C ALA A 15 -38.38 46.85 13.47
N LEU A 16 -37.56 46.85 14.52
CA LEU A 16 -36.12 46.64 14.43
C LEU A 16 -35.82 45.17 14.12
N VAL A 17 -35.61 44.81 12.85
CA VAL A 17 -35.13 43.47 12.49
C VAL A 17 -33.61 43.45 12.63
N LEU A 18 -33.12 43.02 13.79
CA LEU A 18 -31.70 42.67 13.93
C LEU A 18 -31.36 41.50 13.00
N ALA A 19 -30.61 41.79 11.95
CA ALA A 19 -29.91 40.77 11.18
C ALA A 19 -28.80 40.16 12.04
N LEU A 20 -29.13 39.11 12.80
CA LEU A 20 -28.13 38.22 13.39
C LEU A 20 -27.43 37.45 12.26
N ALA A 21 -26.39 38.07 11.70
CA ALA A 21 -25.39 37.38 10.89
C ALA A 21 -24.61 36.41 11.79
N LEU A 22 -25.21 35.24 12.02
CA LEU A 22 -24.47 34.07 12.52
C LEU A 22 -23.32 33.80 11.54
N PRO A 23 -22.06 33.78 11.98
CA PRO A 23 -20.97 33.38 11.10
C PRO A 23 -21.24 31.94 10.69
N ALA A 24 -21.29 31.69 9.39
CA ALA A 24 -21.34 30.32 8.89
C ALA A 24 -20.14 29.57 9.47
N ALA A 25 -20.42 28.52 10.26
CA ALA A 25 -19.37 27.68 10.84
C ALA A 25 -18.47 27.21 9.70
N GLY A 26 -17.17 27.47 9.84
CA GLY A 26 -16.26 27.57 8.70
C GLY A 26 -16.34 26.36 7.78
N SER A 27 -16.53 26.63 6.49
CA SER A 27 -16.12 25.70 5.46
C SER A 27 -14.63 25.42 5.68
N THR A 28 -14.29 24.22 6.15
CA THR A 28 -12.92 23.73 6.08
C THR A 28 -12.55 23.71 4.61
N ASP A 29 -11.76 24.69 4.20
CA ASP A 29 -11.14 24.79 2.89
C ASP A 29 -10.33 23.49 2.70
N GLN A 30 -10.92 22.50 2.02
CA GLN A 30 -10.29 21.21 1.72
C GLN A 30 -9.25 21.43 0.62
N ARG A 31 -8.21 22.18 0.98
CA ARG A 31 -6.95 22.23 0.23
C ARG A 31 -6.48 20.80 0.08
N SER A 32 -6.20 20.39 -1.16
CA SER A 32 -5.54 19.13 -1.42
C SER A 32 -4.26 19.07 -0.59
N PRO A 33 -3.93 17.92 0.03
CA PRO A 33 -2.80 17.86 0.95
C PRO A 33 -1.50 18.11 0.17
N VAL A 34 -0.87 19.27 0.45
CA VAL A 34 0.33 19.72 -0.26
C VAL A 34 1.57 19.12 0.40
N PRO A 35 2.49 18.47 -0.35
CA PRO A 35 3.75 17.99 0.21
C PRO A 35 4.60 19.19 0.66
N ARG A 36 5.11 19.13 1.90
CA ARG A 36 6.03 20.15 2.46
C ARG A 36 7.22 20.35 1.52
N LEU A 37 7.88 19.26 1.15
CA LEU A 37 8.99 19.21 0.21
C LEU A 37 8.58 18.38 -1.03
N LYS A 38 8.90 18.86 -2.24
CA LYS A 38 8.73 18.08 -3.48
C LYS A 38 10.04 18.07 -4.27
N LEU A 39 10.65 16.91 -4.41
CA LEU A 39 11.92 16.71 -5.12
C LEU A 39 11.69 16.05 -6.47
N SER A 40 12.11 16.72 -7.53
CA SER A 40 12.16 16.16 -8.88
C SER A 40 13.24 15.08 -9.00
N TYR A 41 13.13 14.26 -10.04
CA TYR A 41 14.16 13.28 -10.39
C TYR A 41 15.56 13.89 -10.50
N ARG A 42 15.69 15.13 -11.01
CA ARG A 42 16.99 15.79 -11.18
C ARG A 42 17.62 16.15 -9.84
N GLU A 43 16.86 16.69 -8.91
CA GLU A 43 17.32 17.04 -7.55
C GLU A 43 17.67 15.80 -6.74
N LEU A 44 16.87 14.74 -6.87
CA LEU A 44 17.11 13.43 -6.25
C LEU A 44 18.44 12.79 -6.68
N VAL A 45 18.78 12.89 -7.96
CA VAL A 45 20.08 12.44 -8.48
C VAL A 45 21.21 13.38 -8.04
N ALA A 46 21.01 14.70 -8.11
CA ALA A 46 22.04 15.69 -7.75
C ALA A 46 22.43 15.63 -6.26
N THR A 47 21.49 15.33 -5.38
CA THR A 47 21.71 15.19 -3.92
C THR A 47 22.21 13.80 -3.50
N ASN A 48 22.43 12.86 -4.44
CA ASN A 48 22.69 11.44 -4.16
C ASN A 48 21.62 10.80 -3.23
N SER A 49 20.39 11.32 -3.23
CA SER A 49 19.27 10.83 -2.42
C SER A 49 18.77 9.46 -2.84
N THR A 50 19.14 9.01 -4.05
CA THR A 50 18.62 7.83 -4.73
C THR A 50 19.72 7.08 -5.45
N VAL A 51 19.69 5.74 -5.41
CA VAL A 51 20.51 4.89 -6.29
C VAL A 51 19.59 4.16 -7.25
N THR A 52 19.69 4.47 -8.55
CA THR A 52 18.94 3.79 -9.61
C THR A 52 19.75 2.62 -10.17
N LEU A 53 19.10 1.50 -10.44
CA LEU A 53 19.72 0.33 -11.05
C LEU A 53 20.06 0.59 -12.51
N SER A 54 21.34 0.48 -12.86
CA SER A 54 21.83 0.55 -14.23
C SER A 54 21.62 -0.80 -14.94
N VAL A 55 20.56 -0.88 -15.74
CA VAL A 55 20.25 -2.01 -16.63
C VAL A 55 20.19 -1.55 -18.10
N PRO A 56 20.44 -2.46 -19.06
CA PRO A 56 20.16 -2.17 -20.47
C PRO A 56 18.64 -2.05 -20.72
N ALA A 57 18.27 -1.30 -21.75
CA ALA A 57 16.88 -0.88 -22.02
C ALA A 57 15.89 -2.01 -22.37
N ASP A 58 16.36 -3.25 -22.53
CA ASP A 58 15.52 -4.44 -22.72
C ASP A 58 15.03 -5.06 -21.39
N VAL A 59 15.58 -4.61 -20.25
CA VAL A 59 15.16 -4.99 -18.90
C VAL A 59 14.11 -4.01 -18.39
N TRP A 60 12.88 -4.49 -18.21
CA TRP A 60 11.76 -3.69 -17.70
C TRP A 60 10.75 -4.57 -16.94
N ASP A 61 9.68 -3.97 -16.41
CA ASP A 61 8.65 -4.58 -15.55
C ASP A 61 9.15 -5.00 -14.15
N PHE A 62 9.58 -4.03 -13.32
CA PHE A 62 10.05 -4.29 -11.95
C PHE A 62 8.89 -4.51 -10.96
N ARG A 63 7.89 -5.33 -11.33
CA ARG A 63 6.73 -5.68 -10.48
C ARG A 63 7.03 -6.69 -9.38
N THR A 64 8.09 -7.47 -9.53
CA THR A 64 8.33 -8.64 -8.68
C THR A 64 9.66 -8.51 -7.94
N LEU A 65 9.57 -8.16 -6.66
CA LEU A 65 10.72 -8.01 -5.74
C LEU A 65 10.62 -9.04 -4.61
N LEU A 66 11.73 -9.66 -4.25
CA LEU A 66 11.83 -10.56 -3.10
C LEU A 66 13.07 -10.22 -2.27
N LEU A 67 12.83 -9.58 -1.12
CA LEU A 67 13.85 -9.18 -0.16
C LEU A 67 14.34 -10.39 0.66
N ASP A 68 15.66 -10.50 0.81
CA ASP A 68 16.32 -11.41 1.76
C ASP A 68 17.27 -10.61 2.64
N GLU A 69 16.69 -9.88 3.59
CA GLU A 69 17.37 -8.88 4.40
C GLU A 69 18.53 -9.48 5.21
N ASP A 70 18.34 -10.67 5.78
CA ASP A 70 19.34 -11.42 6.55
C ASP A 70 20.60 -11.78 5.74
N ARG A 71 20.47 -11.87 4.42
CA ARG A 71 21.60 -12.17 3.51
C ARG A 71 22.11 -10.95 2.75
N GLY A 72 21.52 -9.77 2.97
CA GLY A 72 21.87 -8.56 2.23
C GLY A 72 21.51 -8.62 0.74
N ARG A 73 20.46 -9.37 0.36
CA ARG A 73 20.15 -9.66 -1.06
C ARG A 73 18.74 -9.26 -1.46
N LEU A 74 18.61 -8.92 -2.74
CA LEU A 74 17.33 -8.70 -3.41
C LEU A 74 17.27 -9.56 -4.67
N LEU A 75 16.21 -10.34 -4.81
CA LEU A 75 15.85 -11.00 -6.06
C LEU A 75 14.84 -10.10 -6.80
N VAL A 76 15.10 -9.85 -8.09
CA VAL A 76 14.30 -8.95 -8.95
C VAL A 76 13.89 -9.69 -10.22
N GLY A 77 12.59 -9.70 -10.51
CA GLY A 77 11.99 -10.41 -11.63
C GLY A 77 11.45 -9.39 -12.62
N THR A 78 12.12 -9.33 -13.77
CA THR A 78 11.92 -8.35 -14.86
C THR A 78 11.76 -9.11 -16.17
N ARG A 79 11.09 -8.55 -17.19
CA ARG A 79 10.95 -9.24 -18.49
C ARG A 79 12.27 -9.82 -18.98
N ASN A 80 12.23 -11.07 -19.45
CA ASN A 80 13.34 -11.94 -19.84
C ASN A 80 14.48 -12.19 -18.82
N TYR A 81 14.51 -11.53 -17.66
CA TYR A 81 15.65 -11.59 -16.74
C TYR A 81 15.27 -11.82 -15.28
N LEU A 82 16.02 -12.71 -14.63
CA LEU A 82 16.14 -12.73 -13.17
C LEU A 82 17.41 -12.02 -12.75
N LEU A 83 17.32 -11.10 -11.79
CA LEU A 83 18.47 -10.43 -11.21
C LEU A 83 18.63 -10.80 -9.73
N LEU A 84 19.87 -10.95 -9.29
CA LEU A 84 20.26 -11.06 -7.89
C LEU A 84 21.19 -9.88 -7.56
N LEU A 85 20.70 -8.98 -6.73
CA LEU A 85 21.33 -7.71 -6.39
C LEU A 85 21.78 -7.70 -4.92
N GLN A 86 22.77 -6.87 -4.60
CA GLN A 86 23.22 -6.61 -3.22
C GLN A 86 22.45 -5.41 -2.66
N LEU A 87 22.02 -5.49 -1.40
CA LEU A 87 21.26 -4.41 -0.77
C LEU A 87 22.13 -3.21 -0.37
N ASP A 88 23.44 -3.41 -0.14
CA ASP A 88 24.36 -2.31 0.16
C ASP A 88 24.46 -1.31 -1.00
N ASN A 89 24.44 -1.80 -2.24
CA ASN A 89 24.34 -1.02 -3.46
C ASN A 89 23.84 -1.93 -4.58
N ILE A 90 22.66 -1.65 -5.13
CA ILE A 90 22.02 -2.48 -6.16
C ILE A 90 22.83 -2.60 -7.46
N ASN A 91 23.76 -1.66 -7.74
CA ASN A 91 24.68 -1.70 -8.88
C ASN A 91 25.96 -2.51 -8.62
N ARG A 92 26.20 -3.01 -7.40
CA ARG A 92 27.41 -3.77 -7.07
C ARG A 92 27.30 -5.22 -7.52
N GLN A 93 27.97 -5.53 -8.63
CA GLN A 93 28.07 -6.88 -9.22
C GLN A 93 26.70 -7.59 -9.40
N PRO A 94 25.72 -6.97 -10.11
CA PRO A 94 24.42 -7.58 -10.34
C PRO A 94 24.56 -8.90 -11.11
N ARG A 95 24.16 -10.03 -10.51
CA ARG A 95 24.14 -11.32 -11.20
C ARG A 95 22.82 -11.46 -11.95
N LYS A 96 22.87 -11.75 -13.26
CA LYS A 96 21.69 -11.87 -14.12
C LYS A 96 21.59 -13.25 -14.76
N ILE A 97 20.38 -13.79 -14.85
CA ILE A 97 20.04 -14.96 -15.67
C ILE A 97 19.09 -14.48 -16.76
N TYR A 98 19.49 -14.64 -18.02
CA TYR A 98 18.63 -14.42 -19.18
C TYR A 98 17.86 -15.71 -19.49
N TRP A 99 16.53 -15.62 -19.59
CA TRP A 99 15.69 -16.79 -19.86
C TRP A 99 14.42 -16.40 -20.63
N PRO A 100 14.54 -16.01 -21.91
CA PRO A 100 13.39 -15.68 -22.75
C PRO A 100 12.56 -16.94 -23.12
N PRO A 101 11.34 -16.77 -23.66
CA PRO A 101 10.66 -17.82 -24.43
C PRO A 101 11.48 -18.26 -25.65
N SER A 102 11.30 -19.50 -26.10
CA SER A 102 11.82 -19.95 -27.40
C SER A 102 11.12 -19.22 -28.57
N LYS A 103 11.76 -19.19 -29.75
CA LYS A 103 11.20 -18.51 -30.94
C LYS A 103 9.84 -19.08 -31.35
N GLU A 104 9.74 -20.41 -31.44
CA GLU A 104 8.50 -21.15 -31.68
C GLU A 104 7.37 -20.71 -30.73
N ARG A 105 7.68 -20.53 -29.45
CA ARG A 105 6.73 -20.10 -28.42
C ARG A 105 6.25 -18.66 -28.59
N VAL A 106 7.13 -17.78 -29.04
CA VAL A 106 6.77 -16.41 -29.44
C VAL A 106 5.89 -16.42 -30.69
N GLU A 107 6.17 -17.32 -31.64
CA GLU A 107 5.34 -17.49 -32.85
C GLU A 107 3.93 -18.01 -32.52
N ILE A 108 3.80 -19.03 -31.66
CA ILE A 108 2.48 -19.48 -31.17
C ILE A 108 1.78 -18.33 -30.41
N CYS A 109 2.49 -17.54 -29.59
CA CYS A 109 1.91 -16.36 -28.93
C CYS A 109 1.36 -15.32 -29.93
N LYS A 110 2.05 -15.08 -31.05
CA LYS A 110 1.56 -14.21 -32.13
C LYS A 110 0.33 -14.77 -32.82
N LEU A 111 0.33 -16.08 -33.12
CA LEU A 111 -0.79 -16.77 -33.78
C LEU A 111 -2.08 -16.75 -32.96
N THR A 112 -2.02 -16.57 -31.63
CA THR A 112 -3.21 -16.38 -30.77
C THR A 112 -3.74 -14.95 -30.73
N GLY A 113 -3.24 -14.04 -31.59
CA GLY A 113 -3.71 -12.66 -31.69
C GLY A 113 -3.28 -11.74 -30.54
N LYS A 114 -2.29 -12.15 -29.74
CA LYS A 114 -1.65 -11.28 -28.73
C LYS A 114 -0.47 -10.54 -29.37
N ASP A 115 -0.30 -9.26 -29.01
CA ASP A 115 0.85 -8.47 -29.50
C ASP A 115 2.20 -9.12 -29.16
N PRO A 116 3.16 -9.17 -30.11
CA PRO A 116 4.48 -9.76 -29.89
C PRO A 116 5.23 -9.13 -28.71
N GLN A 117 4.99 -7.84 -28.48
CA GLN A 117 5.52 -7.03 -27.39
C GLN A 117 4.35 -6.18 -26.87
N PRO A 118 4.06 -6.12 -25.55
CA PRO A 118 4.85 -6.65 -24.44
C PRO A 118 4.37 -8.01 -23.89
N LYS A 119 3.34 -8.66 -24.48
CA LYS A 119 2.41 -9.55 -23.76
C LYS A 119 2.86 -11.02 -23.51
N CYS A 120 3.98 -11.49 -24.05
CA CYS A 120 4.33 -12.93 -24.03
C CYS A 120 5.30 -13.41 -22.92
N VAL A 121 5.70 -12.56 -21.94
CA VAL A 121 6.66 -12.98 -20.87
C VAL A 121 6.43 -12.22 -19.57
N ARG A 122 6.39 -12.92 -18.42
CA ARG A 122 6.47 -12.30 -17.07
C ARG A 122 7.19 -13.17 -16.05
N TRP A 123 7.62 -12.54 -14.97
CA TRP A 123 8.43 -13.15 -13.91
C TRP A 123 7.70 -12.98 -12.61
N LYS A 124 7.56 -14.09 -11.88
CA LYS A 124 7.09 -14.10 -10.51
C LYS A 124 8.19 -14.67 -9.62
N PHE A 125 8.14 -14.33 -8.34
CA PHE A 125 8.93 -14.98 -7.32
C PHE A 125 8.01 -15.70 -6.36
N ILE A 126 8.48 -16.87 -5.99
CA ILE A 126 7.83 -17.81 -5.12
C ILE A 126 8.98 -18.31 -4.23
N ARG A 127 8.90 -18.15 -2.91
CA ARG A 127 10.04 -18.39 -1.99
C ARG A 127 9.92 -19.77 -1.33
N VAL A 128 10.40 -20.83 -1.98
CA VAL A 128 10.46 -22.15 -1.32
C VAL A 128 11.54 -22.14 -0.23
N ARG A 129 11.15 -22.40 1.03
CA ARG A 129 12.07 -22.75 2.10
C ARG A 129 12.18 -24.28 2.18
N ARG A 130 13.21 -24.87 1.56
CA ARG A 130 13.68 -26.24 1.90
C ARG A 130 14.91 -26.15 2.81
N THR A 131 15.17 -27.24 3.54
CA THR A 131 15.99 -27.31 4.77
C THR A 131 17.50 -27.04 4.62
N HIS A 132 17.99 -26.77 3.41
CA HIS A 132 19.32 -26.24 3.16
C HIS A 132 19.20 -25.07 2.19
N ALA A 133 19.97 -24.00 2.41
CA ALA A 133 19.90 -22.70 1.75
C ALA A 133 19.71 -22.75 0.21
N ARG A 134 18.45 -22.86 -0.22
CA ARG A 134 17.99 -22.79 -1.61
C ARG A 134 16.71 -21.97 -1.62
N VAL A 135 16.76 -20.78 -2.19
CA VAL A 135 15.56 -20.08 -2.66
C VAL A 135 15.25 -20.68 -4.03
N CYS A 136 14.11 -21.36 -4.20
CA CYS A 136 13.62 -21.79 -5.53
C CYS A 136 12.65 -20.75 -6.09
N ALA A 137 13.13 -19.84 -6.94
CA ALA A 137 12.27 -18.92 -7.69
C ALA A 137 11.59 -19.66 -8.86
N PHE A 138 10.25 -19.63 -8.95
CA PHE A 138 9.49 -20.15 -10.09
C PHE A 138 9.01 -19.02 -11.00
N THR A 139 9.36 -19.11 -12.27
CA THR A 139 9.09 -18.08 -13.29
C THR A 139 8.02 -18.57 -14.26
N CYS A 140 7.45 -17.69 -15.10
CA CYS A 140 6.20 -18.01 -15.79
C CYS A 140 6.16 -17.48 -17.23
N ILE A 141 6.66 -18.29 -18.16
CA ILE A 141 6.67 -17.97 -19.58
C ILE A 141 5.26 -18.14 -20.15
N THR A 142 4.62 -17.03 -20.54
CA THR A 142 3.26 -16.99 -21.11
C THR A 142 3.30 -17.08 -22.63
N ALA A 143 3.45 -18.31 -23.13
CA ALA A 143 3.57 -18.59 -24.55
C ALA A 143 2.43 -19.48 -25.05
N GLY A 144 1.48 -18.89 -25.79
CA GLY A 144 0.51 -19.63 -26.62
C GLY A 144 -0.13 -20.83 -25.92
N PHE A 145 -1.04 -20.58 -24.96
CA PHE A 145 -1.71 -21.59 -24.12
C PHE A 145 -0.85 -22.41 -23.14
N HIS A 146 0.49 -22.27 -23.15
CA HIS A 146 1.37 -22.92 -22.18
C HIS A 146 2.03 -21.94 -21.21
N ILE A 147 2.04 -22.32 -19.92
CA ILE A 147 2.85 -21.71 -18.88
C ILE A 147 3.86 -22.75 -18.39
N LEU A 148 5.15 -22.46 -18.48
CA LEU A 148 6.19 -23.24 -17.79
C LEU A 148 6.70 -22.53 -16.56
N THR A 149 7.05 -23.33 -15.56
CA THR A 149 7.76 -22.97 -14.33
C THR A 149 9.04 -23.79 -14.20
N GLY A 150 10.08 -23.25 -13.59
CA GLY A 150 11.31 -23.96 -13.25
C GLY A 150 11.96 -23.32 -12.03
N CYS A 151 12.65 -24.10 -11.20
CA CYS A 151 13.32 -23.56 -10.00
C CYS A 151 14.67 -22.93 -10.37
N CYS A 152 14.79 -21.62 -10.18
CA CYS A 152 16.10 -21.00 -10.03
C CYS A 152 16.56 -21.10 -8.58
N SER A 153 17.75 -21.65 -8.35
CA SER A 153 18.36 -21.84 -7.04
C SER A 153 19.42 -20.77 -6.74
N VAL A 154 19.30 -20.12 -5.58
CA VAL A 154 20.40 -19.35 -4.97
C VAL A 154 21.09 -20.23 -3.94
N ALA A 155 22.22 -20.82 -4.32
CA ALA A 155 23.13 -21.53 -3.40
C ALA A 155 24.27 -20.61 -2.95
N ILE A 156 24.95 -20.96 -1.86
CA ILE A 156 26.23 -20.36 -1.49
C ILE A 156 27.27 -21.49 -1.50
N ILE A 157 28.24 -21.40 -2.41
CA ILE A 157 29.32 -22.37 -2.56
C ILE A 157 30.64 -21.59 -2.38
N LYS A 158 31.48 -22.01 -1.43
CA LYS A 158 32.76 -21.33 -1.11
C LYS A 158 32.62 -19.80 -0.91
N GLN A 159 31.63 -19.39 -0.12
CA GLN A 159 31.22 -17.99 0.13
C GLN A 159 30.63 -17.22 -1.07
N GLU A 160 30.68 -17.76 -2.29
CA GLU A 160 30.07 -17.13 -3.47
C GLU A 160 28.59 -17.51 -3.70
N PRO A 161 27.73 -16.56 -4.11
CA PRO A 161 26.34 -16.84 -4.48
C PRO A 161 26.24 -17.48 -5.86
N VAL A 162 26.22 -18.81 -5.92
CA VAL A 162 25.87 -19.53 -7.15
C VAL A 162 24.39 -19.28 -7.43
N PHE A 163 24.14 -18.52 -8.49
CA PHE A 163 22.81 -18.18 -8.98
C PHE A 163 22.59 -18.93 -10.28
N SER A 164 21.86 -20.03 -10.21
CA SER A 164 21.67 -20.96 -11.33
C SER A 164 20.20 -21.30 -11.52
N LEU A 165 19.82 -21.55 -12.77
CA LEU A 165 18.51 -22.05 -13.12
C LEU A 165 18.57 -23.55 -13.38
N ASP A 166 17.70 -24.33 -12.74
CA ASP A 166 17.40 -25.68 -13.18
C ASP A 166 16.40 -25.62 -14.35
N ALA A 167 16.96 -25.65 -15.56
CA ALA A 167 16.18 -25.67 -16.80
C ALA A 167 15.80 -27.09 -17.25
N GLN A 168 16.27 -28.14 -16.56
CA GLN A 168 15.99 -29.53 -16.90
C GLN A 168 14.70 -30.03 -16.23
N HIS A 169 14.42 -29.57 -15.00
CA HIS A 169 13.22 -29.92 -14.24
C HIS A 169 12.14 -28.82 -14.32
N MET A 170 11.65 -28.55 -15.54
CA MET A 170 10.54 -27.62 -15.75
C MET A 170 9.18 -28.28 -15.46
N GLU A 171 8.35 -27.63 -14.66
CA GLU A 171 6.98 -28.05 -14.33
C GLU A 171 5.92 -27.15 -14.99
N SER A 172 4.69 -27.63 -15.11
CA SER A 172 3.56 -26.82 -15.57
C SER A 172 3.26 -25.67 -14.60
N GLY A 173 3.15 -24.45 -15.13
CA GLY A 173 2.78 -23.25 -14.38
C GLY A 173 1.28 -22.98 -14.27
N ARG A 174 0.43 -23.83 -14.86
CA ARG A 174 -1.03 -23.69 -14.79
C ARG A 174 -1.50 -23.77 -13.34
N GLY A 175 -2.30 -22.80 -12.89
CA GLY A 175 -2.72 -22.71 -11.49
C GLY A 175 -1.66 -22.13 -10.53
N ARG A 176 -0.47 -21.78 -11.02
CA ARG A 176 0.63 -21.18 -10.25
C ARG A 176 0.95 -19.74 -10.69
N CYS A 177 0.67 -19.44 -11.96
CA CYS A 177 0.84 -18.13 -12.58
C CYS A 177 -0.30 -17.79 -13.57
N PRO A 178 -0.48 -16.49 -13.89
CA PRO A 178 -1.44 -16.05 -14.90
C PRO A 178 -0.98 -16.35 -16.33
N TYR A 179 -1.94 -16.40 -17.24
CA TYR A 179 -1.72 -16.44 -18.70
C TYR A 179 -1.45 -15.07 -19.32
N ASP A 180 -1.93 -13.99 -18.71
CA ASP A 180 -1.69 -12.63 -19.17
C ASP A 180 -0.79 -11.88 -18.18
N PRO A 181 0.33 -11.28 -18.64
CA PRO A 181 1.26 -10.59 -17.75
C PRO A 181 0.64 -9.35 -17.08
N GLN A 182 -0.47 -8.80 -17.57
CA GLN A 182 -1.14 -7.66 -16.93
C GLN A 182 -2.12 -8.08 -15.82
N GLN A 183 -2.39 -9.37 -15.63
CA GLN A 183 -3.32 -9.83 -14.58
C GLN A 183 -2.79 -9.58 -13.17
N HIS A 184 -3.72 -9.13 -12.31
CA HIS A 184 -3.56 -9.02 -10.86
C HIS A 184 -3.51 -10.42 -10.24
N THR A 185 -2.35 -10.81 -9.72
CA THR A 185 -2.16 -12.14 -9.12
C THR A 185 -1.29 -12.09 -7.88
N VAL A 186 -1.59 -12.96 -6.93
CA VAL A 186 -0.89 -13.07 -5.64
C VAL A 186 -0.26 -14.45 -5.48
N SER A 187 0.80 -14.56 -4.68
CA SER A 187 1.40 -15.85 -4.35
C SER A 187 2.17 -15.80 -3.03
N LEU A 188 1.98 -16.81 -2.19
CA LEU A 188 2.70 -17.02 -0.94
C LEU A 188 3.24 -18.45 -0.93
N ILE A 189 4.45 -18.65 -0.41
CA ILE A 189 4.84 -19.96 0.13
C ILE A 189 4.91 -19.90 1.64
N THR A 190 4.29 -20.89 2.26
CA THR A 190 4.42 -21.25 3.67
C THR A 190 4.46 -22.78 3.74
N ASP A 191 5.29 -23.33 4.63
CA ASP A 191 5.48 -24.79 4.84
C ASP A 191 5.72 -25.62 3.56
N GLY A 192 6.42 -25.02 2.58
CA GLY A 192 6.73 -25.66 1.30
C GLY A 192 5.57 -25.73 0.30
N GLN A 193 4.38 -25.23 0.67
CA GLN A 193 3.18 -25.21 -0.15
C GLN A 193 2.98 -23.83 -0.79
N LEU A 194 2.61 -23.80 -2.07
CA LEU A 194 2.33 -22.57 -2.82
C LEU A 194 0.83 -22.27 -2.80
N PHE A 195 0.46 -21.16 -2.15
CA PHE A 195 -0.86 -20.54 -2.23
C PHE A 195 -0.82 -19.47 -3.32
N ALA A 196 -1.77 -19.48 -4.25
CA ALA A 196 -1.80 -18.55 -5.38
C ALA A 196 -3.25 -18.12 -5.73
N GLY A 197 -3.42 -16.83 -6.02
CA GLY A 197 -4.67 -16.24 -6.52
C GLY A 197 -4.46 -15.66 -7.91
N LEU A 198 -5.20 -16.16 -8.90
CA LEU A 198 -5.02 -15.88 -10.34
C LEU A 198 -6.16 -16.42 -11.19
N ASN A 199 -6.18 -16.10 -12.48
CA ASN A 199 -7.07 -16.75 -13.45
C ASN A 199 -6.37 -17.94 -14.10
N VAL A 200 -7.01 -19.12 -14.13
CA VAL A 200 -6.39 -20.41 -14.53
C VAL A 200 -6.52 -20.74 -16.02
N ASP A 201 -7.22 -19.90 -16.76
CA ASP A 201 -7.53 -20.03 -18.17
C ASP A 201 -6.84 -18.94 -19.01
N PHE A 202 -6.67 -19.20 -20.30
CA PHE A 202 -6.05 -18.26 -21.23
C PHE A 202 -6.88 -16.98 -21.44
N MET A 203 -8.21 -17.07 -21.33
CA MET A 203 -9.12 -15.94 -21.53
C MET A 203 -9.21 -15.02 -20.29
N GLY A 204 -8.69 -15.45 -19.14
CA GLY A 204 -8.73 -14.69 -17.91
C GLY A 204 -10.12 -14.60 -17.28
N LYS A 205 -10.96 -15.63 -17.44
CA LYS A 205 -12.36 -15.70 -16.97
C LYS A 205 -12.60 -16.72 -15.84
N GLU A 206 -11.64 -17.58 -15.53
CA GLU A 206 -11.74 -18.58 -14.46
C GLU A 206 -10.84 -18.20 -13.27
N PRO A 207 -11.33 -17.35 -12.33
CA PRO A 207 -10.58 -17.04 -11.13
C PRO A 207 -10.45 -18.26 -10.21
N THR A 208 -9.28 -18.37 -9.58
CA THR A 208 -9.03 -19.32 -8.51
C THR A 208 -8.26 -18.67 -7.37
N PHE A 209 -8.50 -19.14 -6.15
CA PHE A 209 -7.48 -19.14 -5.10
C PHE A 209 -7.21 -20.59 -4.69
N GLY A 210 -5.95 -21.02 -4.73
CA GLY A 210 -5.61 -22.43 -4.54
C GLY A 210 -4.21 -22.70 -3.97
N ARG A 211 -4.00 -23.93 -3.53
CA ARG A 211 -2.77 -24.44 -2.92
C ARG A 211 -2.22 -25.63 -3.71
N SER A 212 -0.92 -25.60 -3.99
CA SER A 212 -0.17 -26.62 -4.73
C SER A 212 1.22 -26.86 -4.12
N LEU A 213 2.06 -27.71 -4.74
CA LEU A 213 3.42 -28.09 -4.31
C LEU A 213 3.52 -28.84 -2.95
N GLY A 214 2.39 -29.13 -2.30
CA GLY A 214 2.36 -29.95 -1.08
C GLY A 214 2.36 -31.47 -1.35
N PRO A 215 2.45 -32.30 -0.29
CA PRO A 215 2.43 -33.77 -0.39
C PRO A 215 1.05 -34.38 -0.71
N GLY A 216 0.03 -33.56 -0.98
CA GLY A 216 -1.32 -34.00 -1.33
C GLY A 216 -1.86 -33.25 -2.54
N ASN A 217 -3.07 -33.61 -2.95
CA ASN A 217 -3.76 -32.99 -4.10
C ASN A 217 -3.81 -31.45 -3.98
N SER A 218 -3.73 -30.79 -5.13
CA SER A 218 -3.95 -29.34 -5.19
C SER A 218 -5.39 -28.99 -4.81
N ILE A 219 -5.56 -27.99 -3.95
CA ILE A 219 -6.87 -27.52 -3.48
C ILE A 219 -7.16 -26.15 -4.08
N ARG A 220 -8.43 -25.84 -4.36
CA ARG A 220 -8.83 -24.58 -4.97
C ARG A 220 -10.24 -24.13 -4.58
N THR A 221 -10.59 -22.89 -4.91
CA THR A 221 -11.98 -22.43 -4.89
C THR A 221 -12.84 -23.19 -5.90
N GLU A 222 -14.16 -23.18 -5.72
CA GLU A 222 -15.09 -23.69 -6.72
C GLU A 222 -15.02 -22.84 -8.01
N GLN A 223 -15.17 -23.49 -9.18
CA GLN A 223 -15.15 -22.83 -10.48
C GLN A 223 -16.57 -22.48 -10.93
N HIS A 224 -16.69 -21.41 -11.72
CA HIS A 224 -17.95 -20.90 -12.29
C HIS A 224 -19.02 -20.55 -11.25
N GLU A 225 -18.62 -20.38 -10.00
CA GLU A 225 -19.49 -20.13 -8.85
C GLU A 225 -19.19 -18.74 -8.27
N ALA A 226 -19.99 -17.75 -8.68
CA ALA A 226 -19.74 -16.34 -8.37
C ALA A 226 -19.84 -16.03 -6.87
N SER A 227 -20.58 -16.83 -6.09
CA SER A 227 -20.62 -16.70 -4.63
C SER A 227 -19.23 -16.87 -4.00
N TRP A 228 -18.33 -17.63 -4.62
CA TRP A 228 -16.94 -17.78 -4.16
C TRP A 228 -16.06 -16.63 -4.63
N LEU A 229 -15.97 -16.39 -5.95
CA LEU A 229 -15.14 -15.35 -6.56
C LEU A 229 -15.82 -14.79 -7.82
N ASN A 230 -16.03 -13.47 -7.88
CA ASN A 230 -16.75 -12.82 -8.99
C ASN A 230 -15.92 -11.73 -9.72
N ASP A 231 -15.16 -12.14 -10.74
CA ASP A 231 -14.13 -11.32 -11.40
C ASP A 231 -13.15 -10.61 -10.44
N PRO A 232 -12.45 -11.35 -9.55
CA PRO A 232 -11.54 -10.78 -8.58
C PRO A 232 -10.25 -10.24 -9.22
N LYS A 233 -9.77 -9.11 -8.72
CA LYS A 233 -8.39 -8.62 -8.92
C LYS A 233 -7.63 -8.82 -7.61
N PHE A 234 -6.69 -9.77 -7.60
CA PHE A 234 -5.93 -10.14 -6.40
C PHE A 234 -4.82 -9.13 -6.09
N VAL A 235 -4.74 -8.71 -4.83
CA VAL A 235 -3.86 -7.63 -4.35
C VAL A 235 -2.72 -8.17 -3.49
N ALA A 236 -3.04 -8.84 -2.37
CA ALA A 236 -2.04 -9.35 -1.44
C ALA A 236 -2.42 -10.73 -0.85
N VAL A 237 -1.45 -11.41 -0.26
CA VAL A 237 -1.64 -12.69 0.43
C VAL A 237 -0.63 -12.84 1.56
N PHE A 238 -1.10 -13.24 2.74
CA PHE A 238 -0.28 -13.38 3.95
C PHE A 238 -0.67 -14.64 4.72
N ALA A 239 0.26 -15.18 5.51
CA ALA A 239 -0.05 -16.19 6.51
C ALA A 239 0.37 -15.65 7.88
N PHE A 240 -0.57 -15.65 8.82
CA PHE A 240 -0.34 -15.31 10.22
C PHE A 240 -1.24 -16.19 11.10
N PRO A 241 -0.81 -16.51 12.33
CA PRO A 241 -1.55 -17.41 13.22
C PRO A 241 -2.75 -16.73 13.88
N ASP A 242 -3.88 -17.43 13.96
CA ASP A 242 -5.07 -16.95 14.70
C ASP A 242 -4.96 -17.20 16.21
N THR A 243 -4.25 -18.27 16.61
CA THR A 243 -4.09 -18.75 17.99
C THR A 243 -2.61 -19.08 18.25
N SER A 244 -2.28 -19.75 19.36
CA SER A 244 -0.94 -20.35 19.57
C SER A 244 -0.78 -21.72 18.90
N SER A 245 -1.86 -22.35 18.42
CA SER A 245 -1.84 -23.65 17.76
C SER A 245 -1.52 -23.48 16.27
N ARG A 246 -0.49 -24.17 15.78
CA ARG A 246 -0.15 -24.18 14.34
C ARG A 246 -1.18 -24.88 13.47
N GLU A 247 -2.03 -25.73 14.07
CA GLU A 247 -3.17 -26.34 13.38
C GLU A 247 -4.25 -25.29 13.04
N ASP A 248 -4.28 -24.16 13.74
CA ASP A 248 -5.19 -23.03 13.48
C ASP A 248 -4.62 -21.97 12.52
N ASP A 249 -3.38 -22.12 12.03
CA ASP A 249 -2.75 -21.14 11.13
C ASP A 249 -3.59 -20.98 9.84
N LYS A 250 -3.78 -19.73 9.40
CA LYS A 250 -4.57 -19.41 8.20
C LYS A 250 -3.75 -18.67 7.16
N VAL A 251 -4.19 -18.77 5.91
CA VAL A 251 -3.76 -17.90 4.82
C VAL A 251 -4.87 -16.93 4.51
N TYR A 252 -4.54 -15.64 4.56
CA TYR A 252 -5.41 -14.51 4.26
C TYR A 252 -5.09 -13.98 2.87
N VAL A 253 -6.11 -13.77 2.04
CA VAL A 253 -5.98 -13.24 0.67
C VAL A 253 -6.86 -12.00 0.52
N PHE A 254 -6.29 -10.96 -0.07
CA PHE A 254 -6.88 -9.64 -0.24
C PHE A 254 -7.09 -9.37 -1.73
N PHE A 255 -8.29 -8.93 -2.10
CA PHE A 255 -8.69 -8.72 -3.48
C PHE A 255 -9.89 -7.77 -3.56
N ARG A 256 -10.19 -7.26 -4.75
CA ARG A 256 -11.49 -6.61 -5.04
C ARG A 256 -12.23 -7.40 -6.09
N GLU A 257 -13.56 -7.49 -6.00
CA GLU A 257 -14.41 -8.27 -6.90
C GLU A 257 -15.73 -7.53 -7.19
N THR A 258 -16.48 -8.00 -8.18
CA THR A 258 -17.86 -7.55 -8.39
C THR A 258 -18.75 -8.04 -7.25
N ALA A 259 -19.35 -7.11 -6.51
CA ALA A 259 -20.23 -7.42 -5.38
C ALA A 259 -21.55 -8.06 -5.84
N LEU A 260 -21.96 -9.15 -5.19
CA LEU A 260 -23.27 -9.79 -5.42
C LEU A 260 -24.34 -9.29 -4.45
N GLU A 261 -23.91 -8.65 -3.36
CA GLU A 261 -24.75 -8.11 -2.29
C GLU A 261 -25.02 -6.61 -2.41
N ALA A 262 -24.38 -5.94 -3.36
CA ALA A 262 -24.66 -4.55 -3.66
C ALA A 262 -26.10 -4.41 -4.19
N SER A 263 -26.86 -3.47 -3.64
CA SER A 263 -28.20 -3.14 -4.12
C SER A 263 -28.13 -2.19 -5.32
N GLY A 264 -28.71 -2.58 -6.45
CA GLY A 264 -28.79 -1.76 -7.66
C GLY A 264 -27.68 -2.04 -8.67
N ALA A 265 -26.88 -1.01 -9.01
CA ALA A 265 -25.88 -1.08 -10.06
C ALA A 265 -24.69 -1.98 -9.71
N LYS A 266 -23.96 -2.44 -10.73
CA LYS A 266 -22.75 -3.27 -10.58
C LYS A 266 -21.67 -2.53 -9.79
N ALA A 267 -21.54 -2.85 -8.50
CA ALA A 267 -20.48 -2.33 -7.63
C ALA A 267 -19.27 -3.26 -7.57
N ILE A 268 -18.10 -2.68 -7.28
CA ILE A 268 -16.89 -3.40 -6.89
C ILE A 268 -16.76 -3.27 -5.38
N TYR A 269 -16.45 -4.34 -4.66
CA TYR A 269 -16.11 -4.28 -3.23
C TYR A 269 -14.75 -4.93 -2.95
N SER A 270 -14.05 -4.35 -1.98
CA SER A 270 -12.82 -4.90 -1.41
C SER A 270 -13.13 -6.04 -0.44
N ARG A 271 -12.28 -7.06 -0.47
CA ARG A 271 -12.43 -8.31 0.27
C ARG A 271 -11.16 -8.68 1.01
N VAL A 272 -11.35 -9.23 2.20
CA VAL A 272 -10.43 -10.19 2.81
C VAL A 272 -11.11 -11.56 2.79
N ALA A 273 -10.38 -12.60 2.41
CA ALA A 273 -10.80 -13.99 2.58
C ALA A 273 -9.74 -14.78 3.33
N ARG A 274 -10.14 -15.88 3.97
CA ARG A 274 -9.23 -16.79 4.70
C ARG A 274 -9.48 -18.25 4.35
N VAL A 275 -8.43 -19.07 4.47
CA VAL A 275 -8.48 -20.54 4.45
C VAL A 275 -7.55 -21.09 5.54
N CYS A 276 -7.85 -22.27 6.07
CA CYS A 276 -6.95 -22.98 7.00
C CYS A 276 -5.78 -23.62 6.24
N LYS A 277 -4.55 -23.48 6.75
CA LYS A 277 -3.36 -24.04 6.10
C LYS A 277 -3.41 -25.57 6.01
N ASN A 278 -4.08 -26.23 6.95
CA ASN A 278 -4.25 -27.69 7.03
C ASN A 278 -5.54 -28.22 6.37
N ASP A 279 -6.31 -27.40 5.65
CA ASP A 279 -7.49 -27.86 4.89
C ASP A 279 -7.07 -28.93 3.86
N MET A 280 -7.82 -30.02 3.76
CA MET A 280 -7.56 -31.19 2.91
C MET A 280 -8.72 -31.47 1.93
N GLY A 281 -9.67 -30.55 1.83
CA GLY A 281 -10.93 -30.69 1.14
C GLY A 281 -11.93 -31.60 1.86
N GLY A 282 -13.12 -31.72 1.30
CA GLY A 282 -14.15 -32.64 1.80
C GLY A 282 -14.00 -34.05 1.21
N GLN A 283 -14.63 -35.03 1.85
CA GLN A 283 -14.53 -36.45 1.48
C GLN A 283 -15.48 -36.86 0.34
N ARG A 284 -16.69 -36.30 0.32
CA ARG A 284 -17.76 -36.60 -0.66
C ARG A 284 -18.09 -35.38 -1.51
N SER A 285 -18.43 -34.28 -0.85
CA SER A 285 -18.56 -32.95 -1.45
C SER A 285 -17.25 -32.16 -1.29
N LEU A 286 -17.04 -31.12 -2.10
CA LEU A 286 -15.83 -30.27 -2.08
C LEU A 286 -14.50 -31.07 -2.15
N ILE A 287 -14.47 -32.19 -2.87
CA ILE A 287 -13.25 -32.96 -3.12
C ILE A 287 -12.23 -32.07 -3.84
N ASN A 288 -11.03 -31.95 -3.27
CA ASN A 288 -9.96 -31.05 -3.75
C ASN A 288 -10.40 -29.57 -3.88
N LYS A 289 -11.42 -29.14 -3.13
CA LYS A 289 -11.84 -27.74 -2.98
C LYS A 289 -11.72 -27.31 -1.52
N TRP A 290 -11.56 -26.03 -1.25
CA TRP A 290 -11.51 -25.53 0.12
C TRP A 290 -12.81 -25.85 0.87
N THR A 291 -12.72 -26.29 2.11
CA THR A 291 -13.87 -26.40 3.03
C THR A 291 -13.91 -25.26 4.04
N THR A 292 -12.81 -24.51 4.13
CA THR A 292 -12.60 -23.42 5.10
C THR A 292 -12.58 -22.02 4.47
N PHE A 293 -12.89 -21.89 3.18
CA PHE A 293 -12.90 -20.60 2.48
C PHE A 293 -14.07 -19.71 2.92
N LEU A 294 -13.76 -18.58 3.54
CA LEU A 294 -14.72 -17.52 3.86
C LEU A 294 -14.17 -16.17 3.42
N LYS A 295 -15.04 -15.25 2.97
CA LYS A 295 -14.74 -13.87 2.59
C LYS A 295 -15.62 -12.85 3.31
N ALA A 296 -15.10 -11.65 3.56
CA ALA A 296 -15.82 -10.53 4.15
C ALA A 296 -15.50 -9.23 3.39
N ARG A 297 -16.42 -8.24 3.40
CA ARG A 297 -16.14 -6.90 2.88
C ARG A 297 -15.12 -6.18 3.79
N LEU A 298 -14.11 -5.55 3.20
CA LEU A 298 -13.31 -4.51 3.84
C LEU A 298 -13.95 -3.16 3.50
N VAL A 299 -14.25 -2.35 4.50
CA VAL A 299 -14.78 -0.99 4.32
C VAL A 299 -13.67 0.02 4.59
N CYS A 300 -13.47 0.94 3.66
CA CYS A 300 -12.70 2.16 3.86
C CYS A 300 -13.57 3.33 3.41
N SER A 301 -14.07 4.12 4.37
CA SER A 301 -14.98 5.24 4.08
C SER A 301 -14.74 6.42 5.02
N VAL A 302 -14.97 7.63 4.49
CA VAL A 302 -15.03 8.87 5.28
C VAL A 302 -16.51 9.14 5.62
N PRO A 303 -16.89 9.19 6.91
CA PRO A 303 -18.26 9.52 7.30
C PRO A 303 -18.64 10.94 6.89
N GLY A 304 -19.71 11.09 6.12
CA GLY A 304 -20.21 12.38 5.68
C GLY A 304 -21.13 13.07 6.71
N PRO A 305 -21.27 14.41 6.67
CA PRO A 305 -22.07 15.16 7.65
C PRO A 305 -23.56 14.80 7.63
N ASN A 306 -24.06 14.32 6.48
CA ASN A 306 -25.45 13.90 6.28
C ASN A 306 -25.65 12.39 6.52
N GLY A 307 -24.69 11.68 7.12
CA GLY A 307 -24.72 10.22 7.30
C GLY A 307 -24.52 9.41 6.00
N ILE A 308 -24.09 10.07 4.92
CA ILE A 308 -23.73 9.42 3.65
C ILE A 308 -22.21 9.32 3.60
N ASP A 309 -21.71 8.09 3.70
CA ASP A 309 -20.28 7.77 3.67
C ASP A 309 -19.69 7.88 2.25
N THR A 310 -18.50 8.49 2.15
CA THR A 310 -17.70 8.46 0.92
C THR A 310 -16.82 7.21 0.93
N HIS A 311 -17.15 6.22 0.12
CA HIS A 311 -16.46 4.93 0.07
C HIS A 311 -15.28 4.89 -0.93
N PHE A 312 -14.19 4.24 -0.50
CA PHE A 312 -13.04 3.85 -1.32
C PHE A 312 -13.06 2.32 -1.44
N ASP A 313 -13.87 1.79 -2.37
CA ASP A 313 -14.15 0.36 -2.45
C ASP A 313 -13.12 -0.46 -3.26
N GLU A 314 -12.14 0.15 -3.92
CA GLU A 314 -11.12 -0.54 -4.72
C GLU A 314 -9.74 -0.64 -4.04
N ILE A 315 -9.50 -1.72 -3.29
CA ILE A 315 -8.18 -2.03 -2.69
C ILE A 315 -7.10 -2.20 -3.78
N GLN A 316 -5.96 -1.52 -3.61
CA GLN A 316 -4.84 -1.49 -4.56
C GLN A 316 -3.60 -2.22 -4.05
N ASP A 317 -3.29 -2.08 -2.76
CA ASP A 317 -2.12 -2.70 -2.11
C ASP A 317 -2.36 -2.92 -0.62
N VAL A 318 -1.66 -3.88 -0.01
CA VAL A 318 -1.74 -4.16 1.43
C VAL A 318 -0.35 -4.44 2.00
N PHE A 319 -0.03 -3.78 3.11
CA PHE A 319 1.18 -3.99 3.88
C PHE A 319 0.84 -4.54 5.28
N LEU A 320 1.50 -5.64 5.65
CA LEU A 320 1.37 -6.27 6.96
C LEU A 320 2.48 -5.74 7.88
N GLN A 321 2.13 -4.87 8.82
CA GLN A 321 3.04 -4.34 9.84
C GLN A 321 3.03 -5.28 11.06
N PRO A 322 4.14 -5.96 11.40
CA PRO A 322 4.23 -6.77 12.62
C PRO A 322 4.10 -5.88 13.86
N THR A 323 3.48 -6.43 14.91
CA THR A 323 3.44 -5.81 16.24
C THR A 323 4.24 -6.66 17.23
N LYS A 324 4.13 -6.40 18.54
CA LYS A 324 4.74 -7.25 19.58
C LYS A 324 4.05 -8.63 19.72
N ASP A 325 2.87 -8.81 19.12
CA ASP A 325 2.15 -10.08 19.07
C ASP A 325 1.94 -10.46 17.60
N ASP A 326 2.66 -11.48 17.13
CA ASP A 326 2.61 -11.96 15.74
C ASP A 326 1.21 -12.44 15.29
N ARG A 327 0.29 -12.69 16.24
CA ARG A 327 -1.13 -13.01 15.98
C ARG A 327 -2.00 -11.77 15.73
N ASN A 328 -1.48 -10.59 16.06
CA ASN A 328 -2.16 -9.30 15.96
C ASN A 328 -1.32 -8.27 15.16
N PRO A 329 -0.96 -8.56 13.89
CA PRO A 329 -0.39 -7.55 13.01
C PRO A 329 -1.41 -6.44 12.66
N LEU A 330 -0.89 -5.28 12.27
CA LEU A 330 -1.68 -4.21 11.65
C LEU A 330 -1.68 -4.38 10.13
N LEU A 331 -2.86 -4.24 9.53
CA LEU A 331 -3.08 -4.31 8.09
C LEU A 331 -3.25 -2.89 7.56
N TYR A 332 -2.21 -2.33 6.93
CA TYR A 332 -2.30 -1.06 6.19
C TYR A 332 -2.73 -1.38 4.76
N ALA A 333 -3.78 -0.75 4.26
CA ALA A 333 -4.28 -0.99 2.91
C ALA A 333 -4.60 0.31 2.18
N VAL A 334 -4.16 0.39 0.92
CA VAL A 334 -4.49 1.48 -0.01
C VAL A 334 -5.75 1.12 -0.75
N PHE A 335 -6.67 2.08 -0.85
CA PHE A 335 -7.91 1.98 -1.62
C PHE A 335 -8.02 3.16 -2.58
N SER A 336 -8.76 2.98 -3.66
CA SER A 336 -9.27 4.08 -4.50
C SER A 336 -10.79 4.07 -4.53
N THR A 337 -11.36 5.19 -4.96
CA THR A 337 -12.75 5.27 -5.39
C THR A 337 -12.99 4.41 -6.65
N SER A 338 -14.23 3.96 -6.84
CA SER A 338 -14.68 3.27 -8.07
C SER A 338 -15.27 4.22 -9.12
N SER A 339 -15.35 5.52 -8.82
CA SER A 339 -15.93 6.53 -9.72
C SER A 339 -14.88 7.01 -10.71
N ALA A 340 -15.22 6.97 -12.00
CA ALA A 340 -14.38 7.55 -13.05
C ALA A 340 -14.29 9.09 -12.97
N VAL A 341 -15.31 9.74 -12.38
CA VAL A 341 -15.40 11.21 -12.23
C VAL A 341 -14.73 11.68 -10.95
N PHE A 342 -15.00 11.01 -9.82
CA PHE A 342 -14.44 11.35 -8.52
C PHE A 342 -13.26 10.42 -8.22
N GLN A 343 -12.07 10.81 -8.68
CA GLN A 343 -10.84 10.10 -8.39
C GLN A 343 -10.31 10.50 -7.01
N GLY A 344 -10.13 9.51 -6.14
CA GLY A 344 -9.56 9.70 -4.82
C GLY A 344 -8.92 8.40 -4.33
N SER A 345 -7.93 8.54 -3.46
CA SER A 345 -7.27 7.42 -2.78
C SER A 345 -7.34 7.59 -1.26
N ALA A 346 -7.32 6.48 -0.53
CA ALA A 346 -7.33 6.46 0.92
C ALA A 346 -6.43 5.36 1.47
N VAL A 347 -5.91 5.54 2.68
CA VAL A 347 -5.22 4.50 3.44
C VAL A 347 -6.05 4.18 4.67
N CYS A 348 -6.50 2.93 4.80
CA CYS A 348 -7.16 2.43 6.00
C CYS A 348 -6.26 1.43 6.74
N VAL A 349 -6.39 1.40 8.07
CA VAL A 349 -5.67 0.46 8.95
C VAL A 349 -6.69 -0.44 9.63
N TYR A 350 -6.40 -1.74 9.71
CA TYR A 350 -7.27 -2.74 10.35
C TYR A 350 -6.47 -3.60 11.34
N HIS A 351 -7.07 -3.96 12.47
CA HIS A 351 -6.49 -4.97 13.35
C HIS A 351 -6.85 -6.39 12.87
N ALA A 352 -5.89 -7.32 12.92
CA ALA A 352 -6.18 -8.73 12.67
C ALA A 352 -7.20 -9.34 13.66
N ALA A 353 -7.41 -8.71 14.83
CA ALA A 353 -8.48 -9.06 15.76
C ALA A 353 -9.88 -8.82 15.16
N ASP A 354 -10.12 -7.65 14.56
CA ASP A 354 -11.43 -7.27 13.99
C ASP A 354 -11.77 -8.15 12.78
N VAL A 355 -10.77 -8.43 11.94
CA VAL A 355 -10.88 -9.38 10.83
C VAL A 355 -11.34 -10.76 11.34
N ARG A 356 -10.70 -11.28 12.39
CA ARG A 356 -11.08 -12.58 13.01
C ARG A 356 -12.47 -12.51 13.65
N ALA A 357 -12.84 -11.42 14.30
CA ALA A 357 -14.15 -11.22 14.90
C ALA A 357 -15.27 -11.26 13.83
N VAL A 358 -15.06 -10.63 12.67
CA VAL A 358 -16.02 -10.67 11.54
C VAL A 358 -16.21 -12.09 11.00
N PHE A 359 -15.13 -12.86 10.79
CA PHE A 359 -15.27 -14.27 10.37
C PHE A 359 -15.91 -15.19 11.43
N ASN A 360 -15.89 -14.76 12.69
CA ASN A 360 -16.61 -15.41 13.79
C ASN A 360 -18.05 -14.84 13.99
N GLY A 361 -18.46 -13.84 13.19
CA GLY A 361 -19.80 -13.25 13.16
C GLY A 361 -20.80 -14.02 12.28
N PRO A 362 -21.97 -13.43 11.96
CA PRO A 362 -23.00 -14.09 11.15
C PRO A 362 -22.61 -14.20 9.67
N PHE A 363 -23.03 -15.30 9.03
CA PHE A 363 -22.91 -15.51 7.59
C PHE A 363 -23.94 -14.67 6.83
N ALA A 364 -23.61 -14.27 5.61
CA ALA A 364 -24.56 -13.66 4.68
C ALA A 364 -25.40 -14.76 4.02
N HIS A 365 -26.69 -14.50 3.85
CA HIS A 365 -27.64 -15.42 3.25
C HIS A 365 -28.62 -14.68 2.33
N LYS A 366 -29.23 -15.42 1.41
CA LYS A 366 -30.26 -14.96 0.49
C LYS A 366 -31.20 -16.13 0.19
N GLU A 367 -32.49 -15.97 0.54
CA GLU A 367 -33.47 -17.07 0.55
C GLU A 367 -33.83 -17.58 -0.86
N GLY A 368 -33.75 -16.70 -1.87
CA GLY A 368 -34.00 -17.00 -3.27
C GLY A 368 -33.55 -15.85 -4.17
N GLN A 369 -33.56 -16.01 -5.50
CA GLN A 369 -32.94 -15.04 -6.42
C GLN A 369 -33.52 -13.61 -6.32
N GLU A 370 -34.79 -13.46 -5.95
CA GLU A 370 -35.47 -12.17 -5.82
C GLU A 370 -35.20 -11.46 -4.48
N PHE A 371 -34.68 -12.16 -3.47
CA PHE A 371 -34.48 -11.61 -2.13
C PHE A 371 -33.19 -10.79 -2.01
N GLY A 372 -33.15 -9.85 -1.06
CA GLY A 372 -31.92 -9.19 -0.66
C GLY A 372 -30.97 -10.13 0.10
N TRP A 373 -29.70 -9.75 0.21
CA TRP A 373 -28.78 -10.42 1.14
C TRP A 373 -29.03 -9.93 2.58
N THR A 374 -29.03 -10.85 3.54
CA THR A 374 -29.33 -10.61 4.95
C THR A 374 -28.41 -11.41 5.88
N GLU A 375 -28.42 -11.15 7.19
CA GLU A 375 -27.74 -12.01 8.17
C GLU A 375 -28.48 -13.37 8.27
N TYR A 376 -27.75 -14.48 8.18
CA TYR A 376 -28.28 -15.83 8.37
C TYR A 376 -28.75 -16.04 9.81
N LYS A 377 -30.06 -16.24 10.01
CA LYS A 377 -30.69 -16.47 11.32
C LYS A 377 -30.96 -17.94 11.66
N GLY A 378 -30.68 -18.86 10.74
CA GLY A 378 -30.87 -20.29 10.94
C GLY A 378 -29.80 -20.92 11.84
N LYS A 379 -29.91 -22.24 12.04
CA LYS A 379 -28.92 -23.01 12.81
C LYS A 379 -27.64 -23.19 11.98
N VAL A 380 -26.54 -22.62 12.44
CA VAL A 380 -25.20 -22.91 11.89
C VAL A 380 -24.78 -24.33 12.34
N PRO A 381 -24.31 -25.20 11.42
CA PRO A 381 -23.93 -26.57 11.77
C PRO A 381 -22.62 -26.64 12.55
N TYR A 382 -22.36 -27.79 13.19
CA TYR A 382 -21.17 -28.04 14.00
C TYR A 382 -20.31 -29.18 13.41
N PRO A 383 -18.96 -29.07 13.41
CA PRO A 383 -18.17 -27.90 13.80
C PRO A 383 -18.40 -26.73 12.85
N ARG A 384 -18.21 -25.52 13.35
CA ARG A 384 -18.55 -24.29 12.62
C ARG A 384 -17.81 -24.20 11.27
N PRO A 385 -18.51 -23.97 10.15
CA PRO A 385 -17.90 -23.71 8.84
C PRO A 385 -16.81 -22.63 8.90
N GLY A 386 -15.64 -22.91 8.31
CA GLY A 386 -14.47 -22.02 8.35
C GLY A 386 -13.54 -22.19 9.56
N THR A 387 -13.87 -23.03 10.53
CA THR A 387 -12.94 -23.43 11.61
C THR A 387 -11.91 -24.44 11.09
N CYS A 388 -10.67 -24.36 11.57
CA CYS A 388 -9.63 -25.32 11.22
C CYS A 388 -9.79 -26.61 12.03
N PRO A 389 -9.53 -27.80 11.46
CA PRO A 389 -9.38 -29.01 12.25
C PRO A 389 -8.19 -28.83 13.21
N SER A 390 -8.45 -28.76 14.52
CA SER A 390 -7.40 -28.68 15.53
C SER A 390 -7.81 -29.34 16.84
N ARG A 391 -6.84 -30.02 17.44
CA ARG A 391 -6.95 -30.68 18.75
C ARG A 391 -7.29 -29.71 19.89
N THR A 392 -6.99 -28.41 19.73
CA THR A 392 -7.33 -27.38 20.72
C THR A 392 -8.77 -26.88 20.61
N TYR A 393 -9.46 -27.16 19.50
CA TYR A 393 -10.86 -26.80 19.31
C TYR A 393 -11.79 -28.01 19.51
N ASP A 394 -11.56 -29.08 18.76
CA ASP A 394 -12.27 -30.36 18.90
C ASP A 394 -11.34 -31.51 18.47
N PRO A 395 -10.91 -32.38 19.40
CA PRO A 395 -9.99 -33.48 19.10
C PRO A 395 -10.64 -34.61 18.27
N SER A 396 -11.96 -34.59 18.05
CA SER A 396 -12.66 -35.58 17.21
C SER A 396 -12.47 -35.34 15.71
N PHE A 397 -12.28 -34.08 15.29
CA PHE A 397 -12.05 -33.71 13.88
C PHE A 397 -10.56 -33.42 13.62
N ARG A 398 -9.84 -34.41 13.08
CA ARG A 398 -8.41 -34.33 12.77
C ARG A 398 -8.15 -33.84 11.34
N SER A 399 -9.16 -33.87 10.48
CA SER A 399 -9.07 -33.51 9.07
C SER A 399 -10.39 -32.92 8.56
N THR A 400 -10.33 -32.02 7.57
CA THR A 400 -11.54 -31.50 6.90
C THR A 400 -12.33 -32.58 6.15
N ARG A 401 -11.71 -33.75 5.89
CA ARG A 401 -12.38 -34.91 5.30
C ARG A 401 -13.30 -35.63 6.28
N GLU A 402 -13.15 -35.39 7.58
CA GLU A 402 -13.98 -35.98 8.64
C GLU A 402 -15.18 -35.07 8.98
N LEU A 403 -15.31 -33.90 8.33
CA LEU A 403 -16.43 -32.99 8.52
C LEU A 403 -17.77 -33.62 8.07
N PRO A 404 -18.88 -33.40 8.81
CA PRO A 404 -20.20 -33.84 8.39
C PRO A 404 -20.63 -33.21 7.05
N ASP A 405 -21.38 -33.96 6.24
CA ASP A 405 -21.86 -33.49 4.93
C ASP A 405 -22.68 -32.18 5.04
N GLU A 406 -23.40 -31.96 6.16
CA GLU A 406 -24.13 -30.71 6.47
C GLU A 406 -23.18 -29.49 6.57
N VAL A 407 -22.04 -29.64 7.27
CA VAL A 407 -21.02 -28.59 7.41
C VAL A 407 -20.38 -28.26 6.06
N VAL A 408 -20.07 -29.29 5.26
CA VAL A 408 -19.48 -29.13 3.92
C VAL A 408 -20.47 -28.46 2.95
N HIS A 409 -21.76 -28.81 3.03
CA HIS A 409 -22.82 -28.19 2.23
C HIS A 409 -23.05 -26.72 2.62
N PHE A 410 -23.05 -26.41 3.92
CA PHE A 410 -23.15 -25.03 4.41
C PHE A 410 -21.94 -24.19 3.96
N ALA A 411 -20.72 -24.70 4.14
CA ALA A 411 -19.49 -24.00 3.71
C ALA A 411 -19.47 -23.70 2.21
N ARG A 412 -20.05 -24.60 1.39
CA ARG A 412 -20.17 -24.41 -0.07
C ARG A 412 -21.07 -23.25 -0.47
N SER A 413 -22.14 -23.02 0.30
CA SER A 413 -23.23 -22.08 0.00
C SER A 413 -23.12 -20.74 0.74
N HIS A 414 -22.41 -20.69 1.87
CA HIS A 414 -22.30 -19.52 2.75
C HIS A 414 -20.84 -19.07 2.90
N THR A 415 -20.22 -18.68 1.78
CA THR A 415 -18.83 -18.20 1.74
C THR A 415 -18.66 -16.76 2.23
N LEU A 416 -19.71 -15.94 2.18
CA LEU A 416 -19.67 -14.51 2.52
C LEU A 416 -20.11 -14.29 3.98
N MET A 417 -19.37 -13.47 4.73
CA MET A 417 -19.79 -12.96 6.04
C MET A 417 -20.73 -11.77 5.87
N ALA A 418 -21.78 -11.66 6.69
CA ALA A 418 -22.75 -10.57 6.59
C ALA A 418 -22.21 -9.23 7.13
N ARG A 419 -21.29 -9.28 8.10
CA ARG A 419 -20.64 -8.09 8.65
C ARG A 419 -19.41 -7.72 7.83
N ALA A 420 -19.20 -6.42 7.65
CA ALA A 420 -17.97 -5.89 7.08
C ALA A 420 -16.90 -5.69 8.16
N VAL A 421 -15.63 -5.74 7.76
CA VAL A 421 -14.49 -5.31 8.57
C VAL A 421 -14.36 -3.79 8.44
N ALA A 422 -14.60 -3.08 9.54
CA ALA A 422 -14.40 -1.64 9.66
C ALA A 422 -12.91 -1.31 9.97
N PRO A 423 -12.41 -0.13 9.58
CA PRO A 423 -11.05 0.29 9.91
C PRO A 423 -10.94 0.65 11.40
N ALA A 424 -9.74 0.54 11.96
CA ALA A 424 -9.44 0.67 13.39
C ALA A 424 -9.93 1.99 14.03
N LEU A 425 -9.95 3.08 13.25
CA LEU A 425 -10.41 4.41 13.69
C LEU A 425 -11.82 4.78 13.15
N GLY A 426 -12.52 3.84 12.52
CA GLY A 426 -13.79 4.09 11.83
C GLY A 426 -13.70 5.01 10.60
N ARG A 427 -12.49 5.38 10.18
CA ARG A 427 -12.16 6.23 9.03
C ARG A 427 -10.75 5.91 8.48
N PRO A 428 -10.35 6.44 7.31
CA PRO A 428 -8.97 6.34 6.82
C PRO A 428 -8.00 7.12 7.72
N VAL A 429 -6.73 6.70 7.73
CA VAL A 429 -5.64 7.45 8.36
C VAL A 429 -5.04 8.52 7.43
N PHE A 430 -5.24 8.39 6.12
CA PHE A 430 -4.83 9.35 5.09
C PHE A 430 -5.82 9.34 3.93
N THR A 431 -6.08 10.50 3.34
CA THR A 431 -6.92 10.65 2.14
C THR A 431 -6.29 11.60 1.14
N LEU A 432 -6.18 11.15 -0.11
CA LEU A 432 -5.71 11.96 -1.23
C LEU A 432 -6.88 12.14 -2.21
N THR A 433 -7.54 13.30 -2.14
CA THR A 433 -8.63 13.71 -3.03
C THR A 433 -8.19 14.89 -3.90
N SER A 434 -8.78 15.02 -5.09
CA SER A 434 -8.49 16.13 -6.02
C SER A 434 -7.01 16.21 -6.46
N ALA A 435 -6.33 15.07 -6.52
CA ALA A 435 -4.98 14.94 -7.05
C ALA A 435 -5.00 14.37 -8.48
N GLU A 436 -4.00 14.74 -9.29
CA GLU A 436 -3.82 14.25 -10.67
C GLU A 436 -3.39 12.77 -10.75
N TYR A 437 -3.19 12.12 -9.61
CA TYR A 437 -2.68 10.75 -9.51
C TYR A 437 -3.33 9.97 -8.37
N ALA A 438 -3.36 8.65 -8.53
CA ALA A 438 -3.85 7.71 -7.52
C ALA A 438 -2.68 7.05 -6.76
N LEU A 439 -2.95 6.57 -5.55
CA LEU A 439 -2.02 5.72 -4.80
C LEU A 439 -2.06 4.28 -5.34
N THR A 440 -0.89 3.67 -5.54
CA THR A 440 -0.74 2.32 -6.10
C THR A 440 -0.11 1.31 -5.15
N ARG A 441 0.72 1.76 -4.21
CA ARG A 441 1.53 0.91 -3.32
C ARG A 441 1.71 1.50 -1.94
N ILE A 442 1.93 0.66 -0.93
CA ILE A 442 2.21 1.07 0.45
C ILE A 442 3.25 0.19 1.13
N VAL A 443 4.13 0.82 1.89
CA VAL A 443 4.83 0.20 3.02
C VAL A 443 4.81 1.15 4.21
N ALA A 444 4.81 0.62 5.42
CA ALA A 444 4.87 1.40 6.65
C ALA A 444 6.15 1.07 7.44
N HIS A 445 6.59 2.00 8.28
CA HIS A 445 7.68 1.78 9.23
C HIS A 445 7.37 2.44 10.58
N HIS A 446 7.35 1.62 11.62
CA HIS A 446 7.26 2.07 13.00
C HIS A 446 8.61 2.58 13.49
N VAL A 447 8.75 3.89 13.69
CA VAL A 447 10.00 4.57 14.08
C VAL A 447 9.83 5.23 15.44
N GLN A 448 10.91 5.27 16.23
CA GLN A 448 10.99 6.05 17.46
C GLN A 448 11.58 7.43 17.15
N ALA A 449 10.87 8.50 17.50
CA ALA A 449 11.32 9.88 17.52
C ALA A 449 11.78 10.28 18.95
N GLU A 450 11.96 11.57 19.20
CA GLU A 450 12.23 12.13 20.53
C GLU A 450 10.98 12.15 21.44
N ASP A 451 9.83 12.56 20.88
CA ASP A 451 8.54 12.73 21.56
C ASP A 451 7.69 11.44 21.60
N GLY A 452 7.96 10.46 20.74
CA GLY A 452 7.30 9.15 20.80
C GLY A 452 7.47 8.25 19.57
N PRO A 453 6.72 7.14 19.51
CA PRO A 453 6.61 6.31 18.31
C PRO A 453 5.73 6.97 17.24
N TYR A 454 6.13 6.84 15.98
CA TYR A 454 5.38 7.24 14.80
C TYR A 454 5.35 6.12 13.75
N ASP A 455 4.23 5.98 13.05
CA ASP A 455 4.12 5.14 11.86
C ASP A 455 4.30 6.02 10.62
N VAL A 456 5.43 5.86 9.92
CA VAL A 456 5.70 6.56 8.66
C VAL A 456 5.22 5.71 7.51
N LEU A 457 4.35 6.28 6.67
CA LEU A 457 3.83 5.65 5.47
C LEU A 457 4.65 6.11 4.25
N PHE A 458 5.09 5.16 3.43
CA PHE A 458 5.64 5.43 2.12
C PHE A 458 4.62 4.94 1.08
N LEU A 459 4.08 5.86 0.29
CA LEU A 459 2.97 5.63 -0.63
C LEU A 459 3.43 5.85 -2.07
N GLY A 460 3.40 4.80 -2.90
CA GLY A 460 3.70 4.90 -4.32
C GLY A 460 2.51 5.43 -5.11
N THR A 461 2.77 6.18 -6.18
CA THR A 461 1.72 6.81 -7.01
C THR A 461 1.66 6.27 -8.43
N SER A 462 0.54 6.53 -9.12
CA SER A 462 0.33 6.17 -10.53
C SER A 462 1.21 6.94 -11.52
N VAL A 463 1.93 7.97 -11.06
CA VAL A 463 2.84 8.80 -11.86
C VAL A 463 4.33 8.60 -11.53
N GLY A 464 4.66 7.66 -10.64
CA GLY A 464 6.07 7.34 -10.33
C GLY A 464 6.69 8.21 -9.25
N SER A 465 5.87 8.88 -8.44
CA SER A 465 6.34 9.51 -7.20
C SER A 465 6.13 8.59 -5.98
N VAL A 466 6.90 8.83 -4.93
CA VAL A 466 6.64 8.28 -3.58
C VAL A 466 6.35 9.44 -2.64
N LEU A 467 5.20 9.38 -1.98
CA LEU A 467 4.86 10.25 -0.86
C LEU A 467 5.40 9.63 0.43
N LYS A 468 5.98 10.46 1.30
CA LYS A 468 6.31 10.12 2.68
C LYS A 468 5.35 10.89 3.59
N VAL A 469 4.53 10.15 4.33
CA VAL A 469 3.42 10.70 5.12
C VAL A 469 3.54 10.21 6.56
N ILE A 470 3.25 11.10 7.51
CA ILE A 470 2.99 10.72 8.91
C ILE A 470 1.57 11.13 9.28
N THR A 471 1.00 10.42 10.26
CA THR A 471 -0.34 10.71 10.76
C THR A 471 -0.25 10.94 12.27
N ILE A 472 -0.71 12.10 12.71
CA ILE A 472 -0.51 12.61 14.08
C ILE A 472 -1.87 12.65 14.79
N PRO A 473 -2.07 11.91 15.90
CA PRO A 473 -3.32 11.97 16.65
C PRO A 473 -3.53 13.34 17.30
N THR A 474 -4.60 14.03 16.92
CA THR A 474 -5.02 15.30 17.53
C THR A 474 -5.88 15.06 18.78
N LYS A 475 -6.10 16.11 19.59
CA LYS A 475 -6.89 16.04 20.83
C LYS A 475 -8.36 15.64 20.61
N ASN A 476 -8.90 15.81 19.40
CA ASN A 476 -10.31 15.59 19.08
C ASN A 476 -10.57 14.23 18.38
N LEU A 477 -9.67 13.25 18.51
CA LEU A 477 -9.69 11.96 17.79
C LEU A 477 -9.64 12.08 16.24
N ALA A 478 -9.45 13.29 15.70
CA ALA A 478 -9.06 13.48 14.32
C ALA A 478 -7.55 13.18 14.13
N MET A 479 -7.17 12.71 12.95
CA MET A 479 -5.78 12.57 12.55
C MET A 479 -5.39 13.81 11.75
N GLU A 480 -4.24 14.41 12.06
CA GLU A 480 -3.56 15.34 11.17
C GLU A 480 -2.65 14.53 10.26
N ASP A 481 -2.84 14.62 8.94
CA ASP A 481 -1.97 14.02 7.94
C ASP A 481 -0.94 15.01 7.41
N VAL A 482 0.34 14.68 7.59
CA VAL A 482 1.45 15.54 7.16
C VAL A 482 2.23 14.82 6.06
N ILE A 483 2.12 15.31 4.83
CA ILE A 483 2.95 14.87 3.72
C ILE A 483 4.31 15.58 3.84
N LEU A 484 5.29 14.87 4.39
CA LEU A 484 6.66 15.36 4.58
C LEU A 484 7.35 15.60 3.24
N GLU A 485 7.23 14.65 2.32
CA GLU A 485 7.98 14.65 1.06
C GLU A 485 7.19 14.01 -0.09
N GLU A 486 7.27 14.58 -1.30
CA GLU A 486 6.93 13.92 -2.57
C GLU A 486 8.21 13.75 -3.41
N LEU A 487 8.56 12.52 -3.77
CA LEU A 487 9.81 12.17 -4.45
C LEU A 487 9.52 11.62 -5.85
N SER A 488 9.79 12.38 -6.93
CA SER A 488 9.55 11.93 -8.31
C SER A 488 10.69 11.03 -8.82
N LEU A 489 10.44 9.73 -8.95
CA LEU A 489 11.51 8.73 -9.13
C LEU A 489 11.95 8.48 -10.59
N ALA A 490 11.24 9.05 -11.56
CA ALA A 490 11.54 8.95 -12.98
C ALA A 490 11.46 10.32 -13.66
N LYS A 491 12.08 10.42 -14.85
CA LYS A 491 11.98 11.61 -15.71
C LYS A 491 10.59 11.77 -16.31
N GLU A 492 10.04 10.65 -16.78
CA GLU A 492 8.69 10.54 -17.34
C GLU A 492 7.75 9.87 -16.33
N PRO A 493 6.45 10.23 -16.29
CA PRO A 493 5.48 9.57 -15.41
C PRO A 493 5.38 8.05 -15.69
N SER A 494 5.71 7.25 -14.68
CA SER A 494 5.74 5.78 -14.78
C SER A 494 5.27 5.18 -13.45
N PRO A 495 4.13 4.46 -13.38
CA PRO A 495 3.49 4.11 -12.11
C PRO A 495 4.40 3.29 -11.19
N VAL A 496 4.31 3.53 -9.88
CA VAL A 496 5.02 2.69 -8.89
C VAL A 496 4.41 1.29 -8.90
N LEU A 497 5.23 0.31 -9.33
CA LEU A 497 4.81 -1.05 -9.63
C LEU A 497 4.98 -2.01 -8.46
N SER A 498 5.99 -1.78 -7.62
CA SER A 498 6.25 -2.53 -6.39
C SER A 498 7.03 -1.69 -5.39
N MET A 499 6.85 -1.95 -4.10
CA MET A 499 7.61 -1.32 -3.01
C MET A 499 7.98 -2.39 -2.00
N VAL A 500 9.24 -2.40 -1.54
CA VAL A 500 9.69 -3.27 -0.45
C VAL A 500 10.59 -2.49 0.49
N ILE A 501 10.36 -2.65 1.79
CA ILE A 501 11.07 -1.92 2.84
C ILE A 501 12.13 -2.80 3.52
N SER A 502 13.29 -2.22 3.81
CA SER A 502 14.36 -2.84 4.60
C SER A 502 14.67 -1.99 5.84
N PRO A 503 13.98 -2.22 6.97
CA PRO A 503 14.21 -1.49 8.21
C PRO A 503 15.64 -1.62 8.74
N LYS A 504 16.30 -2.78 8.60
CA LYS A 504 17.69 -2.96 9.09
C LYS A 504 18.69 -2.09 8.33
N ARG A 505 18.40 -1.77 7.06
CA ARG A 505 19.25 -0.96 6.18
C ARG A 505 18.74 0.47 5.99
N GLN A 506 17.56 0.78 6.54
CA GLN A 506 16.90 2.08 6.50
C GLN A 506 16.64 2.58 5.07
N GLN A 507 16.23 1.64 4.22
CA GLN A 507 16.09 1.82 2.79
C GLN A 507 14.78 1.25 2.26
N LEU A 508 14.28 1.92 1.23
CA LEU A 508 13.08 1.58 0.49
C LEU A 508 13.48 1.24 -0.95
N LEU A 509 12.99 0.12 -1.47
CA LEU A 509 13.22 -0.35 -2.84
C LEU A 509 11.92 -0.18 -3.62
N VAL A 510 11.98 0.57 -4.72
CA VAL A 510 10.81 0.94 -5.53
C VAL A 510 11.01 0.47 -6.96
N GLY A 511 10.17 -0.46 -7.40
CA GLY A 511 10.14 -0.93 -8.79
C GLY A 511 9.20 -0.08 -9.64
N LEU A 512 9.71 0.39 -10.77
CA LEU A 512 8.98 1.12 -11.82
C LEU A 512 8.88 0.25 -13.08
N GLN A 513 8.32 0.77 -14.17
CA GLN A 513 8.30 0.05 -15.43
C GLN A 513 9.73 -0.07 -16.00
N GLU A 514 10.52 1.01 -16.03
CA GLU A 514 11.85 1.09 -16.67
C GLU A 514 13.03 0.88 -15.71
N GLY A 515 12.82 0.74 -14.40
CA GLY A 515 13.93 0.66 -13.45
C GLY A 515 13.56 0.25 -12.02
N LEU A 516 14.60 0.08 -11.21
CA LEU A 516 14.54 -0.10 -9.76
C LEU A 516 15.27 1.05 -9.09
N VAL A 517 14.64 1.69 -8.11
CA VAL A 517 15.22 2.81 -7.35
C VAL A 517 15.35 2.41 -5.87
N GLN A 518 16.54 2.63 -5.31
CA GLN A 518 16.85 2.47 -3.89
C GLN A 518 16.87 3.87 -3.25
N LEU A 519 16.03 4.05 -2.23
CA LEU A 519 15.82 5.31 -1.50
C LEU A 519 16.24 5.13 -0.04
N SER A 520 16.87 6.15 0.55
CA SER A 520 16.99 6.27 2.01
C SER A 520 15.61 6.56 2.64
N PHE A 521 15.38 6.22 3.91
CA PHE A 521 14.21 6.72 4.65
C PHE A 521 14.26 8.24 4.90
N GLN A 522 15.47 8.81 5.00
CA GLN A 522 15.71 10.20 5.37
C GLN A 522 16.69 10.91 4.43
N ARG A 523 16.51 12.22 4.30
CA ARG A 523 17.40 13.16 3.60
C ARG A 523 17.53 14.45 4.41
N CYS A 524 17.90 14.35 5.69
CA CYS A 524 17.78 15.47 6.64
C CYS A 524 18.48 16.76 6.18
N HIS A 525 19.61 16.62 5.48
CA HIS A 525 20.38 17.71 4.87
C HIS A 525 19.62 18.54 3.82
N VAL A 526 18.48 18.06 3.30
CA VAL A 526 17.66 18.77 2.30
C VAL A 526 16.66 19.73 2.96
N TYR A 527 16.34 19.55 4.24
CA TYR A 527 15.35 20.42 4.91
C TYR A 527 15.87 21.82 5.21
N GLY A 528 17.19 22.00 5.32
CA GLY A 528 17.80 23.28 5.67
C GLY A 528 19.13 23.13 6.41
N LYS A 529 19.72 24.29 6.73
CA LYS A 529 20.96 24.40 7.52
C LYS A 529 20.71 24.93 8.93
N ALA A 530 19.57 25.55 9.21
CA ALA A 530 19.25 26.09 10.53
C ALA A 530 18.43 25.10 11.39
N CYS A 531 18.51 25.26 12.71
CA CYS A 531 17.72 24.47 13.67
C CYS A 531 16.21 24.57 13.39
N ALA A 532 15.71 25.77 13.10
CA ALA A 532 14.28 26.01 12.87
C ALA A 532 13.75 25.24 11.66
N GLU A 533 14.49 25.22 10.56
CA GLU A 533 14.14 24.49 9.34
C GLU A 533 14.06 22.97 9.59
N CYS A 534 15.01 22.45 10.37
CA CYS A 534 15.05 21.05 10.77
C CYS A 534 13.90 20.66 11.70
N CYS A 535 13.56 21.51 12.68
CA CYS A 535 12.42 21.29 13.58
C CYS A 535 11.10 21.30 12.80
N LEU A 536 10.89 22.34 11.97
CA LEU A 536 9.72 22.47 11.11
C LEU A 536 9.56 21.31 10.11
N SER A 537 10.62 20.54 9.81
CA SER A 537 10.52 19.36 8.96
C SER A 537 9.50 18.34 9.46
N ARG A 538 9.30 18.23 10.79
CA ARG A 538 8.47 17.23 11.47
C ARG A 538 8.79 15.79 11.06
N ASP A 539 9.98 15.53 10.53
CA ASP A 539 10.39 14.20 10.06
C ASP A 539 10.92 13.34 11.22
N PRO A 540 10.27 12.22 11.60
CA PRO A 540 10.72 11.38 12.71
C PRO A 540 12.15 10.84 12.58
N TYR A 541 12.69 10.78 11.36
CA TYR A 541 14.08 10.35 11.13
C TYR A 541 15.12 11.47 11.27
N CYS A 542 14.71 12.74 11.43
CA CYS A 542 15.59 13.90 11.40
C CYS A 542 15.48 14.74 12.67
N ALA A 543 16.63 15.15 13.20
CA ALA A 543 16.73 16.02 14.35
C ALA A 543 17.90 16.99 14.15
N TRP A 544 17.81 18.19 14.73
CA TRP A 544 18.98 19.04 14.86
C TRP A 544 19.96 18.38 15.84
N ASP A 545 21.26 18.33 15.51
CA ASP A 545 22.29 17.74 16.38
C ASP A 545 23.19 18.75 17.10
N GLY A 546 22.99 20.04 16.82
CA GLY A 546 23.82 21.14 17.29
C GLY A 546 24.54 21.88 16.16
N THR A 547 24.78 21.24 15.02
CA THR A 547 25.48 21.86 13.87
C THR A 547 24.78 21.67 12.53
N ALA A 548 23.97 20.62 12.36
CA ALA A 548 23.22 20.39 11.14
C ALA A 548 21.90 19.63 11.38
N CYS A 549 21.01 19.66 10.38
CA CYS A 549 19.88 18.75 10.35
C CYS A 549 20.36 17.35 9.97
N SER A 550 20.43 16.44 10.95
CA SER A 550 21.01 15.12 10.77
C SER A 550 20.09 14.01 11.26
N ARG A 551 20.53 12.76 11.10
CA ARG A 551 19.68 11.60 11.39
C ARG A 551 19.47 11.42 12.89
N TYR A 552 18.22 11.29 13.30
CA TYR A 552 17.86 10.91 14.66
C TYR A 552 18.31 9.46 14.97
N PHE A 553 18.90 9.28 16.14
CA PHE A 553 19.21 7.99 16.73
C PHE A 553 18.75 7.99 18.19
N PRO A 554 17.96 6.99 18.65
CA PRO A 554 17.59 6.85 20.06
C PRO A 554 18.84 6.73 20.94
N SER A 555 19.11 7.74 21.76
CA SER A 555 20.36 7.85 22.54
C SER A 555 20.16 7.57 24.03
N ASN A 556 21.22 7.00 24.63
CA ASN A 556 21.38 7.01 26.08
C ASN A 556 21.58 8.45 26.59
N LYS A 557 21.16 8.68 27.84
CA LYS A 557 20.75 10.00 28.40
C LYS A 557 21.75 11.17 28.26
N SER A 558 23.03 10.94 27.96
CA SER A 558 24.07 12.00 27.88
C SER A 558 24.01 12.86 26.61
N LEU A 559 23.56 12.31 25.48
CA LEU A 559 23.53 13.02 24.17
C LEU A 559 22.22 13.79 23.90
N ARG A 560 21.24 13.72 24.81
CA ARG A 560 19.91 14.33 24.59
C ARG A 560 19.90 15.86 24.64
N ARG A 561 20.82 16.49 25.38
CA ARG A 561 20.78 17.95 25.63
C ARG A 561 21.11 18.84 24.42
N ALA A 562 21.69 18.27 23.36
CA ALA A 562 22.02 19.00 22.12
C ALA A 562 21.07 18.69 20.96
N ARG A 563 20.22 17.65 21.10
CA ARG A 563 19.28 17.26 20.04
C ARG A 563 17.94 17.95 20.22
N ARG A 564 17.34 18.34 19.09
CA ARG A 564 16.07 19.05 19.05
C ARG A 564 15.22 18.49 17.92
N GLN A 565 14.10 17.86 18.27
CA GLN A 565 13.08 17.37 17.34
C GLN A 565 11.69 17.60 17.95
N ASP A 566 10.76 18.11 17.16
CA ASP A 566 9.32 18.13 17.48
C ASP A 566 8.55 17.64 16.26
N VAL A 567 8.16 16.37 16.27
CA VAL A 567 7.32 15.79 15.21
C VAL A 567 5.88 16.26 15.38
N ARG A 568 5.39 16.30 16.63
CA ARG A 568 3.98 16.53 16.94
C ARG A 568 3.49 17.91 16.55
N HIS A 569 4.23 18.98 16.81
CA HIS A 569 3.78 20.35 16.49
C HIS A 569 4.70 21.04 15.48
N GLY A 570 5.99 20.72 15.48
CA GLY A 570 7.01 21.36 14.66
C GLY A 570 7.33 22.78 15.12
N ASP A 571 7.30 23.06 16.43
CA ASP A 571 7.56 24.40 16.97
C ASP A 571 9.08 24.69 17.14
N PRO A 572 9.68 25.54 16.29
CA PRO A 572 11.08 25.90 16.44
C PRO A 572 11.33 26.86 17.61
N THR A 573 10.32 27.59 18.11
CA THR A 573 10.52 28.67 19.10
C THR A 573 10.87 28.13 20.47
N THR A 574 10.22 27.05 20.91
CA THR A 574 10.52 26.39 22.19
C THR A 574 11.66 25.40 22.11
N HIS A 575 11.96 24.86 20.93
CA HIS A 575 12.99 23.82 20.74
C HIS A 575 14.35 24.35 20.30
N CYS A 576 14.43 25.40 19.47
CA CYS A 576 15.68 26.03 19.04
C CYS A 576 16.01 27.23 19.94
N TRP A 577 17.22 27.25 20.50
CA TRP A 577 17.64 28.28 21.47
C TRP A 577 18.39 29.44 20.80
N ASP A 578 18.77 29.23 19.55
CA ASP A 578 19.48 30.17 18.69
C ASP A 578 18.57 31.34 18.23
N THR A 579 17.28 31.30 18.59
CA THR A 579 16.28 32.37 18.46
C THR A 579 16.12 33.24 19.73
N HIS A 580 16.70 32.83 20.87
CA HIS A 580 16.43 33.43 22.18
C HIS A 580 17.67 33.92 22.94
N ALA A 581 18.88 33.50 22.56
CA ALA A 581 20.08 34.24 22.89
C ALA A 581 20.16 35.47 21.97
N GLY A 582 20.43 36.65 22.51
CA GLY A 582 20.62 37.90 21.75
C GLY A 582 21.94 37.95 20.95
N GLY A 583 22.34 36.85 20.35
CA GLY A 583 23.25 36.87 19.21
C GLY A 583 22.51 37.41 18.00
N GLU A 584 23.28 37.94 17.04
CA GLU A 584 22.73 38.36 15.75
C GLU A 584 21.88 37.24 15.14
N PHE A 585 20.79 37.59 14.46
CA PHE A 585 20.22 36.71 13.43
C PHE A 585 21.41 36.23 12.58
N GLU A 586 21.59 34.92 12.36
CA GLU A 586 22.59 34.43 11.39
C GLU A 586 22.43 35.26 10.12
N GLU A 587 23.46 36.04 9.77
CA GLU A 587 23.32 37.23 8.93
C GLU A 587 22.41 36.94 7.73
N SER A 588 21.24 37.57 7.69
CA SER A 588 20.29 37.42 6.60
C SER A 588 21.01 37.70 5.29
N GLU A 589 21.18 36.69 4.42
CA GLU A 589 22.23 36.66 3.39
C GLU A 589 22.32 37.97 2.58
N GLU A 590 23.22 38.87 2.98
CA GLU A 590 23.32 40.21 2.40
C GLU A 590 24.01 40.14 1.02
N LYS A 591 23.21 39.93 -0.03
CA LYS A 591 23.67 40.01 -1.42
C LYS A 591 23.59 41.44 -1.94
N VAL A 592 24.76 42.07 -2.09
CA VAL A 592 24.90 43.31 -2.87
C VAL A 592 24.66 43.01 -4.35
N LEU A 593 23.65 43.64 -4.93
CA LEU A 593 23.27 43.49 -6.34
C LEU A 593 23.36 44.84 -7.05
N PHE A 594 23.83 44.84 -8.29
CA PHE A 594 23.98 46.04 -9.11
C PHE A 594 22.90 46.07 -10.19
N GLY A 595 21.96 47.01 -10.06
CA GLY A 595 20.98 47.34 -11.11
C GLY A 595 21.48 48.45 -12.02
N VAL A 596 20.99 48.48 -13.26
CA VAL A 596 21.16 49.62 -14.18
C VAL A 596 19.89 50.48 -14.11
N GLU A 597 20.06 51.80 -14.00
CA GLU A 597 18.94 52.74 -13.98
C GLU A 597 18.05 52.58 -15.23
N GLY A 598 16.74 52.40 -15.01
CA GLY A 598 15.76 52.13 -16.06
C GLY A 598 15.55 50.65 -16.42
N ASN A 599 16.36 49.71 -15.92
CA ASN A 599 16.17 48.27 -16.12
C ASN A 599 15.54 47.59 -14.90
N ALA A 600 14.75 46.53 -15.15
CA ALA A 600 14.28 45.63 -14.10
C ALA A 600 15.40 44.67 -13.65
N THR A 601 15.48 44.39 -12.35
CA THR A 601 16.39 43.38 -11.76
C THR A 601 15.55 42.28 -11.11
N PHE A 602 15.89 41.02 -11.34
CA PHE A 602 15.20 39.88 -10.74
C PHE A 602 15.87 39.49 -9.42
N LEU A 603 15.09 39.45 -8.34
CA LEU A 603 15.52 38.98 -7.02
C LEU A 603 14.99 37.57 -6.79
N GLU A 604 15.88 36.58 -6.80
CA GLU A 604 15.48 35.18 -6.62
C GLU A 604 15.35 34.83 -5.13
N CYS A 605 14.15 34.43 -4.71
CA CYS A 605 13.92 33.78 -3.42
C CYS A 605 13.01 32.56 -3.65
N VAL A 606 13.53 31.37 -3.34
CA VAL A 606 12.79 30.10 -3.47
C VAL A 606 12.58 29.54 -2.05
N PRO A 607 11.34 29.34 -1.59
CA PRO A 607 11.12 28.87 -0.23
C PRO A 607 11.41 27.36 -0.14
N PRO A 608 12.09 26.89 0.93
CA PRO A 608 12.39 25.46 1.09
C PRO A 608 11.15 24.59 1.36
N SER A 609 9.99 25.20 1.64
CA SER A 609 8.71 24.53 1.86
C SER A 609 7.62 25.12 0.97
N ARG A 610 6.82 24.25 0.34
CA ARG A 610 5.62 24.64 -0.43
C ARG A 610 4.43 25.05 0.43
N LEU A 611 4.55 24.91 1.75
CA LEU A 611 3.57 25.37 2.74
C LEU A 611 3.91 26.77 3.30
N ALA A 612 5.07 27.34 2.93
CA ALA A 612 5.46 28.69 3.35
C ALA A 612 4.84 29.75 2.44
N ALA A 613 4.40 30.86 3.04
CA ALA A 613 4.12 32.10 2.31
C ALA A 613 5.40 32.96 2.30
N LEU A 614 5.68 33.62 1.18
CA LEU A 614 6.74 34.62 1.05
C LEU A 614 6.12 36.01 1.03
N SER A 615 6.74 36.94 1.75
CA SER A 615 6.46 38.38 1.76
C SER A 615 7.75 39.12 1.48
N TRP A 616 7.72 40.12 0.60
CA TRP A 616 8.87 40.95 0.27
C TRP A 616 8.76 42.29 0.99
N TYR A 617 9.87 42.77 1.53
CA TYR A 617 9.94 44.08 2.16
C TYR A 617 11.04 44.92 1.51
N VAL A 618 10.75 46.19 1.25
CA VAL A 618 11.70 47.16 0.70
C VAL A 618 11.91 48.30 1.70
N GLN A 619 13.16 48.70 1.86
CA GLN A 619 13.58 49.83 2.69
C GLN A 619 14.52 50.73 1.86
N HIS A 620 14.06 51.92 1.49
CA HIS A 620 14.84 52.86 0.66
C HIS A 620 15.92 53.63 1.45
N SER A 621 15.74 53.76 2.77
CA SER A 621 16.67 54.45 3.68
C SER A 621 16.68 53.75 5.03
N LYS A 622 17.85 53.68 5.69
CA LYS A 622 18.01 53.08 7.03
C LYS A 622 17.16 53.72 8.14
N LYS A 623 16.45 54.83 7.85
CA LYS A 623 15.54 55.52 8.78
C LYS A 623 14.06 55.20 8.56
N ASP A 624 13.71 54.64 7.41
CA ASP A 624 12.32 54.34 7.05
C ASP A 624 11.95 52.94 7.53
N PRO A 625 10.71 52.68 7.97
CA PRO A 625 10.26 51.32 8.24
C PRO A 625 10.23 50.50 6.94
N PRO A 626 10.56 49.19 6.96
CA PRO A 626 10.37 48.32 5.79
C PRO A 626 8.89 48.30 5.38
N GLN A 627 8.62 48.45 4.09
CA GLN A 627 7.27 48.37 3.52
C GLN A 627 7.11 47.07 2.74
N GLU A 628 5.97 46.40 2.91
CA GLU A 628 5.63 45.19 2.15
C GLU A 628 5.30 45.55 0.69
N VAL A 629 5.74 44.73 -0.27
CA VAL A 629 5.67 44.98 -1.73
C VAL A 629 5.00 43.83 -2.48
#